data_AF-A0A0K0DWI5-F1
#
_entry.id   AF-A0A0K0DWI5-F1
#
_cell.length_a   1.000
_cell.length_b   1.000
_cell.length_c   1.000
_cell.angle_alpha   90.00
_cell.angle_beta   90.00
_cell.angle_gamma   90.00
#
_symmetry.space_group_name_H-M   'P 1'
#
loop_
_entity.id
_entity.type
_entity.pdbx_description
1 polymer ?
#
loop_
_entity_poly.entity_id
_entity_poly.type
_entity_poly.pdbx_seq_one_letter_code
_entity_poly.pdbx_strand_id
1 'polypeptide(L)'
;MYFLKHYQLIFIKLFGIISVFSFNECYYAWNERIPPSSCSRASDCSNPAADCIFSLQVNQHICCVPKENAIFPKCPAGMIIASIGSHNSILCENENDSDSCPSGYQCKESITNFDKYEGQSNFVCCQ
;
A
#
# COMPACT_ATOMS: atom_id res chain seq x y z
N MET A 1 10.89 -41.96 -34.96
CA MET A 1 10.32 -40.59 -34.84
C MET A 1 9.66 -40.32 -33.48
N TYR A 2 10.17 -40.87 -32.36
CA TYR A 2 9.64 -40.57 -31.01
C TYR A 2 10.29 -39.35 -30.34
N PHE A 3 11.49 -38.97 -30.76
CA PHE A 3 12.25 -37.86 -30.17
C PHE A 3 11.66 -36.46 -30.41
N LEU A 4 10.87 -36.28 -31.48
CA LEU A 4 10.23 -34.99 -31.79
C LEU A 4 9.01 -34.67 -30.91
N LYS A 5 8.36 -35.68 -30.30
CA LYS A 5 7.18 -35.45 -29.45
C LYS A 5 7.54 -34.94 -28.05
N HIS A 6 8.70 -35.30 -27.52
CA HIS A 6 9.14 -34.83 -26.20
C HIS A 6 9.54 -33.35 -26.20
N TYR A 7 10.06 -32.84 -27.31
CA TYR A 7 10.45 -31.43 -27.41
C TYR A 7 9.23 -30.49 -27.33
N GLN A 8 8.09 -30.89 -27.91
CA GLN A 8 6.84 -30.12 -27.85
C GLN A 8 6.22 -30.08 -26.44
N LEU A 9 6.44 -31.10 -25.62
CA LEU A 9 5.91 -31.16 -24.24
C LEU A 9 6.73 -30.31 -23.26
N ILE A 10 8.01 -30.06 -23.54
CA ILE A 10 8.88 -29.27 -22.64
C ILE A 10 8.57 -27.77 -22.72
N PHE A 11 8.17 -27.25 -23.88
CA PHE A 11 7.88 -25.82 -24.03
C PHE A 11 6.61 -25.35 -23.29
N ILE A 12 5.64 -26.24 -23.04
CA ILE A 12 4.36 -25.85 -22.42
C ILE A 12 4.48 -25.61 -20.91
N LYS A 13 5.51 -26.16 -20.24
CA LYS A 13 5.66 -26.02 -18.78
C LYS A 13 6.31 -24.73 -18.30
N LEU A 14 6.73 -23.85 -19.20
CA LEU A 14 7.39 -22.58 -18.84
C LEU A 14 6.50 -21.34 -19.02
N PHE A 15 5.17 -21.48 -18.99
CA PHE A 15 4.31 -20.39 -18.50
C PHE A 15 4.38 -20.36 -16.98
N GLY A 16 5.59 -20.16 -16.46
CA GLY A 16 5.77 -19.69 -15.10
C GLY A 16 5.06 -18.35 -15.03
N ILE A 17 3.98 -18.31 -14.25
CA ILE A 17 3.27 -17.09 -13.91
C ILE A 17 4.35 -16.14 -13.37
N ILE A 18 4.80 -15.21 -14.20
CA ILE A 18 5.55 -14.06 -13.73
C ILE A 18 4.50 -13.31 -12.93
N SER A 19 4.43 -13.60 -11.63
CA SER A 19 3.81 -12.71 -10.68
C SER A 19 4.63 -11.43 -10.77
N VAL A 20 4.24 -10.56 -11.69
CA VAL A 20 4.64 -9.16 -11.66
C VAL A 20 4.22 -8.72 -10.27
N PHE A 21 5.18 -8.57 -9.37
CA PHE A 21 5.01 -7.79 -8.16
C PHE A 21 4.62 -6.40 -8.64
N SER A 22 3.32 -6.17 -8.83
CA SER A 22 2.82 -4.83 -9.08
C SER A 22 2.99 -4.11 -7.76
N PHE A 23 4.11 -3.39 -7.62
CA PHE A 23 4.25 -2.40 -6.57
C PHE A 23 3.05 -1.47 -6.65
N ASN A 24 2.44 -1.19 -5.50
CA ASN A 24 1.32 -0.26 -5.47
C ASN A 24 1.88 1.16 -5.64
N GLU A 25 1.49 1.81 -6.73
CA GLU A 25 1.87 3.19 -6.98
C GLU A 25 1.36 4.14 -5.89
N CYS A 26 0.34 3.72 -5.12
CA CYS A 26 -0.31 4.44 -4.03
C CYS A 26 0.28 4.22 -2.63
N TYR A 27 1.49 3.66 -2.54
CA TYR A 27 2.24 3.40 -1.31
C TYR A 27 1.62 2.32 -0.40
N TYR A 28 0.38 2.51 0.05
CA TYR A 28 -0.30 1.58 0.96
C TYR A 28 -1.13 0.52 0.24
N ALA A 29 -1.15 -0.70 0.80
CA ALA A 29 -1.90 -1.82 0.23
C ALA A 29 -3.43 -1.60 0.28
N TRP A 30 -3.93 -0.76 1.20
CA TRP A 30 -5.34 -0.35 1.28
C TRP A 30 -5.77 0.70 0.25
N ASN A 31 -4.83 1.26 -0.52
CA ASN A 31 -5.14 2.24 -1.56
C ASN A 31 -5.06 1.63 -2.96
N GLU A 32 -5.73 2.24 -3.92
CA GLU A 32 -5.63 1.93 -5.35
C GLU A 32 -5.63 3.20 -6.20
N ARG A 33 -5.02 3.08 -7.39
CA ARG A 33 -4.93 4.19 -8.34
C ARG A 33 -6.23 4.37 -9.09
N ILE A 34 -6.65 5.61 -9.26
CA ILE A 34 -7.83 5.98 -10.05
C ILE A 34 -7.50 7.06 -11.09
N PRO A 35 -8.38 7.32 -12.08
CA PRO A 35 -8.24 8.44 -13.00
C PRO A 35 -8.32 9.81 -12.29
N PRO A 36 -7.76 10.87 -12.90
CA PRO A 36 -6.91 10.89 -14.10
C PRO A 36 -5.51 10.29 -13.86
N SER A 37 -4.75 10.11 -14.94
CA SER A 37 -3.38 9.57 -14.86
C SER A 37 -2.41 10.45 -14.06
N SER A 38 -2.71 11.75 -13.94
CA SER A 38 -1.94 12.74 -13.17
C SER A 38 -2.85 13.79 -12.55
N CYS A 39 -2.45 14.36 -11.42
CA CYS A 39 -3.18 15.41 -10.71
C CYS A 39 -2.23 16.48 -10.18
N SER A 40 -2.75 17.66 -9.85
CA SER A 40 -2.02 18.71 -9.10
C SER A 40 -2.62 18.97 -7.72
N ARG A 41 -3.88 18.59 -7.52
CA ARG A 41 -4.63 18.70 -6.25
C ARG A 41 -5.66 17.57 -6.16
N ALA A 42 -6.14 17.28 -4.95
CA ALA A 42 -7.14 16.23 -4.72
C ALA A 42 -8.43 16.43 -5.54
N SER A 43 -8.86 17.68 -5.76
CA SER A 43 -10.06 17.99 -6.54
C SER A 43 -9.95 17.65 -8.05
N ASP A 44 -8.75 17.35 -8.55
CA ASP A 44 -8.57 16.90 -9.93
C ASP A 44 -8.94 15.42 -10.10
N CYS A 45 -9.05 14.68 -8.99
CA CYS A 45 -9.34 13.25 -8.97
C CYS A 45 -10.81 12.96 -9.23
N SER A 46 -11.10 11.82 -9.87
CA SER A 46 -12.49 11.44 -10.19
C SER A 46 -13.32 11.04 -8.96
N ASN A 47 -12.70 10.95 -7.78
CA ASN A 47 -13.35 10.60 -6.53
C ASN A 47 -12.98 11.63 -5.44
N PRO A 48 -13.96 12.22 -4.72
CA PRO A 48 -13.70 13.19 -3.66
C PRO A 48 -12.98 12.63 -2.43
N ALA A 49 -12.95 11.29 -2.26
CA ALA A 49 -12.19 10.62 -1.21
C ALA A 49 -10.72 10.34 -1.59
N ALA A 50 -10.33 10.66 -2.83
CA ALA A 50 -8.99 10.42 -3.31
C ALA A 50 -8.02 11.54 -2.91
N ASP A 51 -6.79 11.14 -2.60
CA ASP A 51 -5.68 12.03 -2.40
C ASP A 51 -4.83 12.13 -3.68
N CYS A 52 -4.34 13.33 -3.96
CA CYS A 52 -3.33 13.55 -4.99
C CYS A 52 -1.94 13.42 -4.35
N ILE A 53 -1.26 12.30 -4.58
CA ILE A 53 0.03 11.99 -3.95
C ILE A 53 1.13 11.81 -5.00
N PHE A 54 2.37 12.07 -4.61
CA PHE A 54 3.51 11.82 -5.48
C PHE A 54 3.90 10.35 -5.47
N SER A 55 3.82 9.69 -6.63
CA SER A 55 4.27 8.31 -6.77
C SER A 55 5.71 8.27 -7.27
N LEU A 56 6.59 7.62 -6.50
CA LEU A 56 7.99 7.41 -6.87
C LEU A 56 8.15 6.49 -8.08
N GLN A 57 7.21 5.57 -8.29
CA GLN A 57 7.27 4.59 -9.37
C GLN A 57 7.08 5.22 -10.75
N VAL A 58 6.13 6.16 -10.85
CA VAL A 58 5.86 6.90 -12.10
C VAL A 58 6.48 8.30 -12.11
N ASN A 59 7.14 8.70 -11.02
CA ASN A 59 7.79 10.00 -10.83
C ASN A 59 6.86 11.20 -11.12
N GLN A 60 5.59 11.10 -10.70
CA GLN A 60 4.59 12.15 -10.86
C GLN A 60 3.49 12.03 -9.82
N HIS A 61 2.69 13.10 -9.68
CA HIS A 61 1.48 13.08 -8.86
C HIS A 61 0.38 12.24 -9.51
N ILE A 62 -0.28 11.39 -8.72
CA ILE A 62 -1.36 10.49 -9.13
C ILE A 62 -2.50 10.53 -8.11
N CYS A 63 -3.69 10.13 -8.54
CA CYS A 63 -4.85 9.99 -7.67
C CYS A 63 -4.91 8.60 -7.06
N CYS A 64 -4.98 8.56 -5.73
CA CYS A 64 -5.07 7.34 -4.95
C CYS A 64 -6.26 7.41 -4.00
N VAL A 65 -7.06 6.37 -3.99
CA VAL A 65 -8.26 6.27 -3.14
C VAL A 65 -8.17 5.00 -2.29
N PRO A 66 -8.76 4.99 -1.09
CA PRO A 66 -9.00 3.74 -0.41
C PRO A 66 -9.78 2.74 -1.27
N LYS A 67 -9.34 1.49 -1.26
CA LYS A 67 -10.08 0.38 -1.84
C LYS A 67 -11.42 0.23 -1.14
N GLU A 68 -12.40 -0.27 -1.88
CA GLU A 68 -13.67 -0.64 -1.30
C GLU A 68 -13.46 -1.66 -0.17
N ASN A 69 -14.06 -1.41 0.99
CA ASN A 69 -13.98 -2.27 2.18
C ASN A 69 -12.58 -2.43 2.79
N ALA A 70 -11.65 -1.53 2.48
CA ALA A 70 -10.31 -1.55 3.07
C ALA A 70 -10.33 -1.47 4.61
N ILE A 71 -9.50 -2.28 5.25
CA ILE A 71 -9.29 -2.22 6.70
C ILE A 71 -8.16 -1.25 7.00
N PHE A 72 -8.48 -0.19 7.74
CA PHE A 72 -7.51 0.82 8.17
C PHE A 72 -6.89 0.51 9.53
N PRO A 73 -5.63 0.95 9.76
CA PRO A 73 -5.01 0.87 11.08
C PRO A 73 -5.77 1.71 12.10
N LYS A 74 -5.73 1.26 13.37
CA LYS A 74 -6.31 2.00 14.50
C LYS A 74 -5.41 1.88 15.71
N CYS A 75 -5.18 3.01 16.37
CA CYS A 75 -4.43 3.03 17.61
C CYS A 75 -5.20 2.40 18.77
N PRO A 76 -4.52 1.81 19.75
CA PRO A 76 -5.14 1.28 20.96
C PRO A 76 -5.65 2.40 21.88
N ALA A 77 -6.55 2.05 22.80
CA ALA A 77 -6.98 2.89 23.92
C ALA A 77 -7.51 4.31 23.55
N GLY A 78 -8.01 4.50 22.33
CA GLY A 78 -8.53 5.80 21.88
C GLY A 78 -7.43 6.84 21.57
N MET A 79 -6.17 6.41 21.48
CA MET A 79 -5.06 7.24 21.02
C MET A 79 -5.31 7.74 19.59
N ILE A 80 -4.68 8.86 19.26
CA ILE A 80 -4.77 9.52 17.95
C ILE A 80 -3.70 8.92 17.04
N ILE A 81 -4.10 8.49 15.85
CA ILE A 81 -3.17 7.98 14.83
C ILE A 81 -2.48 9.13 14.11
N ALA A 82 -1.17 9.03 13.93
CA ALA A 82 -0.45 9.96 13.06
C ALA A 82 -0.83 9.70 11.62
N SER A 83 -1.33 10.70 10.89
CA SER A 83 -1.68 10.57 9.49
C SER A 83 -1.31 11.82 8.68
N ILE A 84 -1.05 11.60 7.39
CA ILE A 84 -0.91 12.65 6.37
C ILE A 84 -2.22 12.71 5.57
N GLY A 85 -3.12 13.59 5.96
CA GLY A 85 -4.48 13.59 5.40
C GLY A 85 -5.33 12.45 5.97
N SER A 86 -6.40 12.09 5.26
CA SER A 86 -7.48 11.27 5.83
C SER A 86 -7.18 9.77 5.89
N HIS A 87 -6.36 9.26 4.96
CA HIS A 87 -6.21 7.81 4.76
C HIS A 87 -4.75 7.33 4.71
N ASN A 88 -3.79 8.19 5.03
CA ASN A 88 -2.36 7.88 4.96
C ASN A 88 -1.75 7.86 6.36
N SER A 89 -1.98 6.76 7.09
CA SER A 89 -1.47 6.59 8.45
C SER A 89 0.03 6.29 8.45
N ILE A 90 0.79 6.92 9.34
CA ILE A 90 2.23 6.67 9.49
C ILE A 90 2.44 5.33 10.20
N LEU A 91 3.15 4.43 9.54
CA LEU A 91 3.48 3.10 10.02
C LEU A 91 4.87 3.08 10.63
N CYS A 92 5.11 2.14 11.53
CA CYS A 92 6.41 1.91 12.18
C CYS A 92 6.61 0.40 12.37
N GLU A 93 7.83 -0.05 12.68
CA GLU A 93 8.10 -1.49 12.67
C GLU A 93 7.69 -2.23 13.94
N ASN A 94 7.97 -1.66 15.11
CA ASN A 94 7.73 -2.27 16.41
C ASN A 94 7.82 -1.24 17.54
N GLU A 95 7.46 -1.60 18.77
CA GLU A 95 7.43 -0.67 19.92
C GLU A 95 8.75 0.07 20.21
N ASN A 96 9.90 -0.47 19.78
CA ASN A 96 11.21 0.13 19.99
C ASN A 96 11.67 1.01 18.82
N ASP A 97 10.85 1.14 17.77
CA ASP A 97 11.10 2.04 16.66
C ASP A 97 10.85 3.49 17.09
N SER A 98 11.91 4.15 17.56
CA SER A 98 11.87 5.54 18.02
C SER A 98 11.95 6.57 16.92
N ASP A 99 12.38 6.18 15.73
CA ASP A 99 12.80 7.11 14.68
C ASP A 99 11.76 7.24 13.56
N SER A 100 10.87 6.26 13.41
CA SER A 100 9.79 6.32 12.41
C SER A 100 8.64 7.26 12.79
N CYS A 101 8.42 7.50 14.08
CA CYS A 101 7.28 8.28 14.54
C CYS A 101 7.60 9.76 14.75
N PRO A 102 6.66 10.68 14.38
CA PRO A 102 6.81 12.10 14.70
C PRO A 102 6.93 12.34 16.20
N SER A 103 7.53 13.47 16.58
CA SER A 103 7.66 13.86 17.98
C SER A 103 6.31 13.85 18.71
N GLY A 104 6.26 13.19 19.87
CA GLY A 104 5.05 13.04 20.68
C GLY A 104 4.21 11.81 20.35
N TYR A 105 4.52 11.08 19.27
CA TYR A 105 3.91 9.80 18.94
C TYR A 105 4.82 8.64 19.37
N GLN A 106 4.22 7.50 19.67
CA GLN A 106 4.90 6.25 20.00
C GLN A 106 4.48 5.18 19.00
N CYS A 107 5.40 4.30 18.65
CA CYS A 107 5.05 3.13 17.86
C CYS A 107 4.23 2.14 18.71
N LYS A 108 3.01 1.83 18.26
CA LYS A 108 2.08 0.93 18.94
C LYS A 108 1.46 -0.05 17.97
N GLU A 109 1.14 -1.24 18.46
CA GLU A 109 0.43 -2.22 17.64
C GLU A 109 -1.00 -1.72 17.35
N SER A 110 -1.39 -1.79 16.09
CA SER A 110 -2.74 -1.48 15.65
C SER A 110 -3.73 -2.52 16.19
N ILE A 111 -4.86 -2.07 16.72
CA ILE A 111 -5.94 -2.97 17.18
C ILE A 111 -6.66 -3.66 16.02
N THR A 112 -6.53 -3.13 14.81
CA THR A 112 -7.02 -3.76 13.58
C THR A 112 -5.87 -4.44 12.85
N ASN A 113 -6.16 -5.60 12.25
CA ASN A 113 -5.28 -6.21 11.27
C ASN A 113 -5.53 -5.54 9.90
N PHE A 114 -4.97 -4.35 9.71
CA PHE A 114 -5.19 -3.54 8.51
C PHE A 114 -4.57 -4.17 7.25
N ASP A 115 -5.08 -3.76 6.09
CA ASP A 115 -4.66 -4.29 4.80
C ASP A 115 -3.22 -3.85 4.49
N LYS A 116 -2.28 -4.78 4.56
CA LYS A 116 -0.84 -4.50 4.42
C LYS A 116 -0.16 -5.51 3.53
N TYR A 117 1.06 -5.20 3.11
CA TYR A 117 1.85 -6.18 2.36
C TYR A 117 2.28 -7.35 3.24
N GLU A 118 2.53 -8.49 2.62
CA GLU A 118 3.08 -9.64 3.32
C GLU A 118 4.41 -9.27 4.00
N GLY A 119 4.57 -9.65 5.26
CA GLY A 119 5.76 -9.34 6.08
C GLY A 119 5.78 -7.94 6.68
N GLN A 120 4.84 -7.05 6.35
CA GLN A 120 4.73 -5.75 6.99
C GLN A 120 4.25 -5.88 8.44
N SER A 121 4.84 -5.09 9.34
CA SER A 121 4.44 -5.03 10.75
C SER A 121 2.99 -4.55 10.90
N ASN A 122 2.37 -4.88 12.04
CA ASN A 122 1.05 -4.37 12.40
C ASN A 122 1.13 -3.11 13.28
N PHE A 123 2.19 -2.32 13.13
CA PHE A 123 2.50 -1.21 14.03
C PHE A 123 2.31 0.15 13.37
N VAL A 124 1.77 1.10 14.14
CA VAL A 124 1.43 2.46 13.71
C VAL A 124 1.83 3.49 14.77
N CYS A 125 2.07 4.73 14.33
CA CYS A 125 2.42 5.82 15.24
C CYS A 125 1.17 6.39 15.93
N CYS A 126 1.14 6.36 17.26
CA CYS A 126 -0.01 6.72 18.10
C CYS A 126 0.37 7.73 19.19
N GLN A 127 -0.52 8.67 19.48
CA GLN A 127 -0.40 9.66 20.58
C GLN A 127 -1.60 9.62 21.51
#